data_AF-X1PGB7-F1
#
_entry.id   AF-X1PGB7-F1
#
_cell.length_a   1.000
_cell.length_b   1.000
_cell.length_c   1.000
_cell.angle_alpha   90.00
_cell.angle_beta   90.00
_cell.angle_gamma   90.00
#
_symmetry.space_group_name_H-M   'P 1'
#
loop_
_entity.id
_entity.type
_entity.pdbx_description
1 polymer ?
#
loop_
_entity_poly.entity_id
_entity_poly.type
_entity_poly.pdbx_seq_one_letter_code
_entity_poly.pdbx_strand_id
1 'polypeptide(L)'
;YHYLGGSSTYTLPLPMMNILNGGKHAANSTDFQEFMVVPAGASSFGHALQIATEIYHSLKRVLKDKGLNTNIGDEGGFAPSLSSNKQAIEAVLSAIEKAGYQPGKDCFIALDPAASEFYKDGQYILSREGTALSANEMVDYYVKWASSYPIISLEDGMAEDDWDG
;
A
#
# COMPACT_ATOMS: atom_id res chain seq x y z
N TYR A 1 -13.43 18.31 -16.48
CA TYR A 1 -14.23 18.37 -15.23
C TYR A 1 -15.35 19.41 -15.28
N HIS A 2 -15.14 20.64 -15.82
CA HIS A 2 -16.19 21.66 -15.90
C HIS A 2 -17.51 21.22 -16.56
N TYR A 3 -17.45 20.50 -17.70
CA TYR A 3 -18.65 19.98 -18.37
C TYR A 3 -19.43 18.98 -17.49
N LEU A 4 -18.72 18.11 -16.75
CA LEU A 4 -19.34 17.10 -15.90
C LEU A 4 -19.88 17.68 -14.59
N GLY A 5 -19.17 18.64 -13.97
CA GLY A 5 -19.48 19.17 -12.65
C GLY A 5 -20.28 20.49 -12.62
N GLY A 6 -20.54 21.10 -13.78
CA GLY A 6 -21.29 22.37 -13.86
C GLY A 6 -20.62 23.49 -13.07
N SER A 7 -21.39 24.29 -12.32
CA SER A 7 -20.90 25.42 -11.51
C SER A 7 -20.48 25.06 -10.07
N SER A 8 -20.24 23.78 -9.79
CA SER A 8 -19.87 23.31 -8.44
C SER A 8 -18.48 23.76 -8.02
N THR A 9 -18.23 23.79 -6.71
CA THR A 9 -16.87 23.90 -6.16
C THR A 9 -16.09 22.62 -6.47
N TYR A 10 -14.84 22.75 -6.95
CA TYR A 10 -14.00 21.61 -7.27
C TYR A 10 -12.89 21.43 -6.25
N THR A 11 -12.61 20.18 -5.92
CA THR A 11 -11.48 19.77 -5.09
C THR A 11 -10.57 18.90 -5.92
N LEU A 12 -9.26 19.16 -5.87
CA LEU A 12 -8.29 18.22 -6.43
C LEU A 12 -8.14 17.03 -5.48
N PRO A 13 -8.11 15.79 -5.99
CA PRO A 13 -8.04 14.62 -5.14
C PRO A 13 -6.68 14.51 -4.45
N LEU A 14 -6.66 13.94 -3.26
CA LEU A 14 -5.44 13.44 -2.64
C LEU A 14 -5.09 12.11 -3.30
N PRO A 15 -3.95 11.98 -4.02
CA PRO A 15 -3.63 10.73 -4.70
C PRO A 15 -3.23 9.65 -3.69
N MET A 16 -3.72 8.43 -3.91
CA MET A 16 -3.11 7.21 -3.37
C MET A 16 -2.30 6.60 -4.50
N MET A 17 -0.98 6.57 -4.37
CA MET A 17 -0.09 6.13 -5.45
C MET A 17 0.48 4.76 -5.11
N ASN A 18 0.11 3.75 -5.88
CA ASN A 18 0.71 2.43 -5.81
C ASN A 18 2.19 2.52 -6.22
N ILE A 19 3.09 2.14 -5.30
CA ILE A 19 4.54 2.17 -5.53
C ILE A 19 5.21 0.82 -5.32
N LEU A 20 4.50 -0.17 -4.76
CA LEU A 20 5.02 -1.51 -4.52
C LEU A 20 3.90 -2.53 -4.61
N ASN A 21 4.14 -3.53 -5.45
CA ASN A 21 3.22 -4.60 -5.81
C ASN A 21 3.59 -5.91 -5.12
N GLY A 22 2.54 -6.67 -4.86
CA GLY A 22 2.54 -7.96 -4.19
C GLY A 22 1.45 -8.88 -4.72
N GLY A 23 1.11 -9.92 -3.97
CA GLY A 23 0.00 -10.82 -4.30
C GLY A 23 0.11 -11.36 -5.73
N LYS A 24 -0.99 -11.25 -6.49
CA LYS A 24 -1.05 -11.66 -7.89
C LYS A 24 -0.15 -10.83 -8.82
N HIS A 25 0.19 -9.61 -8.43
CA HIS A 25 0.96 -8.67 -9.26
C HIS A 25 2.48 -8.83 -9.07
N ALA A 26 2.94 -9.64 -8.10
CA ALA A 26 4.36 -9.91 -7.91
C ALA A 26 4.62 -11.35 -7.44
N ALA A 27 5.17 -12.16 -8.35
CA ALA A 27 5.54 -13.54 -8.05
C ALA A 27 6.61 -13.61 -6.95
N ASN A 28 6.37 -14.47 -5.96
CA ASN A 28 7.25 -14.65 -4.80
C ASN A 28 7.47 -13.40 -3.95
N SER A 29 6.48 -12.52 -3.86
CA SER A 29 6.49 -11.31 -3.03
C SER A 29 5.60 -11.43 -1.79
N THR A 30 4.88 -10.37 -1.42
CA THR A 30 3.92 -10.28 -0.31
C THR A 30 2.60 -10.99 -0.59
N ASP A 31 1.81 -11.21 0.46
CA ASP A 31 0.41 -11.67 0.31
C ASP A 31 -0.49 -10.52 -0.18
N PHE A 32 -0.29 -9.31 0.35
CA PHE A 32 -1.06 -8.12 -0.04
C PHE A 32 -0.69 -7.63 -1.44
N GLN A 33 -1.68 -7.13 -2.18
CA GLN A 33 -1.54 -6.76 -3.59
C GLN A 33 -0.86 -5.41 -3.79
N GLU A 34 -1.26 -4.36 -3.07
CA GLU A 34 -0.72 -3.01 -3.25
C GLU A 34 -0.33 -2.31 -1.95
N PHE A 35 0.82 -1.65 -1.99
CA PHE A 35 1.30 -0.75 -0.94
C PHE A 35 1.45 0.65 -1.52
N MET A 36 0.55 1.54 -1.11
CA MET A 36 0.42 2.88 -1.66
C MET A 36 0.96 3.94 -0.70
N VAL A 37 1.47 5.03 -1.27
CA VAL A 37 1.79 6.26 -0.53
C VAL A 37 0.72 7.32 -0.73
N VAL A 38 0.40 8.02 0.36
CA VAL A 38 -0.65 9.04 0.43
C VAL A 38 -0.06 10.33 0.99
N PRO A 39 0.35 11.30 0.16
CA PRO A 39 1.02 12.53 0.58
C PRO A 39 0.05 13.55 1.20
N ALA A 40 -0.62 13.19 2.29
CA ALA A 40 -1.70 13.98 2.91
C ALA A 40 -1.22 15.30 3.57
N GLY A 41 0.09 15.45 3.81
CA GLY A 41 0.69 16.71 4.28
C GLY A 41 0.94 17.74 3.17
N ALA A 42 0.67 17.40 1.91
CA ALA A 42 0.90 18.29 0.79
C ALA A 42 -0.06 19.49 0.75
N SER A 43 0.45 20.65 0.36
CA SER A 43 -0.31 21.90 0.23
C SER A 43 -1.07 22.06 -1.09
N SER A 44 -0.84 21.18 -2.06
CA SER A 44 -1.50 21.17 -3.36
C SER A 44 -1.32 19.82 -4.04
N PHE A 45 -2.10 19.54 -5.09
CA PHE A 45 -1.91 18.33 -5.90
C PHE A 45 -0.52 18.24 -6.53
N GLY A 46 0.03 19.36 -7.00
CA GLY A 46 1.38 19.38 -7.57
C GLY A 46 2.46 19.02 -6.55
N HIS A 47 2.30 19.51 -5.31
CA HIS A 47 3.18 19.14 -4.20
C HIS A 47 3.00 17.66 -3.82
N ALA A 48 1.76 17.15 -3.76
CA ALA A 48 1.48 15.74 -3.51
C ALA A 48 2.19 14.82 -4.54
N LEU A 49 2.07 15.16 -5.82
CA LEU A 49 2.73 14.42 -6.90
C LEU A 49 4.25 14.44 -6.77
N GLN A 50 4.83 15.59 -6.39
CA GLN A 50 6.26 15.72 -6.14
C GLN A 50 6.71 14.78 -5.00
N ILE A 51 6.05 14.85 -3.83
CA ILE A 51 6.35 14.01 -2.67
C ILE A 51 6.35 12.53 -3.06
N ALA A 52 5.26 12.06 -3.69
CA ALA A 52 5.14 10.66 -4.07
C ALA A 52 6.19 10.23 -5.11
N THR A 53 6.54 11.09 -6.06
CA THR A 53 7.58 10.81 -7.08
C THR A 53 8.97 10.69 -6.46
N GLU A 54 9.31 11.58 -5.51
CA GLU A 54 10.58 11.52 -4.79
C GLU A 54 10.67 10.25 -3.92
N ILE A 55 9.57 9.87 -3.26
CA ILE A 55 9.47 8.62 -2.50
C ILE A 55 9.61 7.40 -3.43
N TYR A 56 8.98 7.39 -4.60
CA TYR A 56 9.12 6.31 -5.57
C TYR A 56 10.58 6.12 -6.01
N HIS A 57 11.29 7.19 -6.34
CA HIS A 57 12.71 7.11 -6.69
C HIS A 57 13.59 6.72 -5.50
N SER A 58 13.22 7.14 -4.28
CA SER A 58 13.86 6.71 -3.04
C SER A 58 13.67 5.21 -2.81
N LEU A 59 12.46 4.68 -3.02
CA LEU A 59 12.15 3.25 -2.91
C LEU A 59 12.98 2.43 -3.88
N LYS A 60 13.13 2.88 -5.13
CA LYS A 60 14.03 2.23 -6.10
C LYS A 60 15.44 2.05 -5.56
N ARG A 61 15.98 3.05 -4.84
CA ARG A 61 17.30 2.95 -4.19
C ARG A 61 17.26 1.97 -3.02
N VAL A 62 16.27 2.06 -2.14
CA VAL A 62 16.07 1.13 -1.00
C VAL A 62 16.07 -0.33 -1.45
N LEU A 63 15.34 -0.64 -2.53
CA LEU A 63 15.27 -1.99 -3.08
C LEU A 63 16.62 -2.44 -3.64
N LYS A 64 17.30 -1.59 -4.42
CA LYS A 64 18.64 -1.88 -4.96
C LYS A 64 19.69 -2.10 -3.88
N ASP A 65 19.69 -1.28 -2.82
CA ASP A 65 20.61 -1.42 -1.69
C ASP A 65 20.44 -2.77 -0.97
N LYS A 66 19.23 -3.35 -1.03
CA LYS A 66 18.90 -4.68 -0.49
C LYS A 66 19.13 -5.82 -1.51
N GLY A 67 19.65 -5.53 -2.70
CA GLY A 67 19.83 -6.52 -3.77
C GLY A 67 18.53 -7.02 -4.39
N LEU A 68 17.41 -6.32 -4.19
CA LEU A 68 16.11 -6.67 -4.73
C LEU A 68 15.96 -6.12 -6.15
N ASN A 69 15.16 -6.81 -6.96
CA ASN A 69 14.84 -6.34 -8.30
C ASN A 69 13.99 -5.06 -8.24
N THR A 70 14.08 -4.23 -9.27
CA THR A 70 13.26 -3.03 -9.44
C THR A 70 12.45 -3.10 -10.73
N ASN A 71 11.98 -4.31 -11.07
CA ASN A 71 11.05 -4.49 -12.17
C ASN A 71 9.71 -3.86 -11.77
N ILE A 72 8.95 -3.45 -12.76
CA ILE A 72 7.71 -2.70 -12.60
C ILE A 72 6.55 -3.63 -12.97
N GLY A 73 5.50 -3.65 -12.15
CA GLY A 73 4.24 -4.33 -12.46
C GLY A 73 3.33 -3.49 -13.37
N ASP A 74 2.10 -3.94 -13.54
CA ASP A 74 1.18 -3.35 -14.52
C ASP A 74 0.78 -1.89 -14.18
N GLU A 75 0.76 -1.54 -12.89
CA GLU A 75 0.37 -0.21 -12.38
C GLU A 75 1.56 0.77 -12.24
N GLY A 76 2.79 0.36 -12.55
CA GLY A 76 3.97 1.20 -12.37
C GLY A 76 4.71 1.03 -11.03
N GLY A 77 4.10 0.32 -10.07
CA GLY A 77 4.72 -0.06 -8.80
C GLY A 77 5.85 -1.07 -8.97
N PHE A 78 6.81 -1.10 -8.04
CA PHE A 78 7.88 -2.11 -8.07
C PHE A 78 7.36 -3.48 -7.62
N ALA A 79 7.80 -4.55 -8.29
CA ALA A 79 7.42 -5.93 -7.96
C ALA A 79 8.64 -6.77 -7.48
N PRO A 80 9.30 -6.40 -6.37
CA PRO A 80 10.41 -7.17 -5.82
C PRO A 80 9.92 -8.51 -5.24
N SER A 81 10.79 -9.51 -5.12
CA SER A 81 10.50 -10.69 -4.30
C SER A 81 10.80 -10.38 -2.84
N LEU A 82 9.78 -10.37 -2.00
CA LEU A 82 9.83 -10.06 -0.57
C LEU A 82 9.38 -11.28 0.26
N SER A 83 9.89 -11.37 1.48
CA SER A 83 9.62 -12.49 2.38
C SER A 83 8.35 -12.34 3.21
N SER A 84 7.82 -11.13 3.37
CA SER A 84 6.66 -10.85 4.23
C SER A 84 6.01 -9.49 3.91
N ASN A 85 4.74 -9.32 4.29
CA ASN A 85 4.02 -8.05 4.18
C ASN A 85 4.74 -6.97 4.98
N LYS A 86 5.27 -7.34 6.15
CA LYS A 86 6.07 -6.46 7.01
C LYS A 86 7.30 -5.89 6.28
N GLN A 87 8.01 -6.71 5.50
CA GLN A 87 9.18 -6.25 4.77
C GLN A 87 8.83 -5.19 3.70
N ALA A 88 7.66 -5.32 3.07
CA ALA A 88 7.18 -4.34 2.09
C ALA A 88 6.86 -2.99 2.75
N ILE A 89 6.03 -2.99 3.81
CA ILE A 89 5.64 -1.75 4.48
C ILE A 89 6.86 -1.04 5.09
N GLU A 90 7.83 -1.78 5.64
CA GLU A 90 9.09 -1.20 6.15
C GLU A 90 9.98 -0.64 5.03
N ALA A 91 9.97 -1.24 3.83
CA ALA A 91 10.67 -0.69 2.68
C ALA A 91 10.04 0.64 2.21
N VAL A 92 8.70 0.72 2.20
CA VAL A 92 7.97 1.95 1.90
C VAL A 92 8.27 3.04 2.93
N LEU A 93 8.19 2.73 4.23
CA LEU A 93 8.53 3.68 5.30
C LEU A 93 9.96 4.19 5.19
N SER A 94 10.92 3.29 4.95
CA SER A 94 12.31 3.68 4.74
C SER A 94 12.48 4.59 3.51
N ALA A 95 11.70 4.36 2.45
CA ALA A 95 11.71 5.21 1.26
C ALA A 95 11.17 6.62 1.57
N ILE A 96 10.09 6.73 2.34
CA ILE A 96 9.53 8.00 2.83
C ILE A 96 10.59 8.79 3.59
N GLU A 97 11.21 8.17 4.59
CA GLU A 97 12.24 8.82 5.42
C GLU A 97 13.48 9.22 4.59
N LYS A 98 13.97 8.33 3.73
CA LYS A 98 15.13 8.60 2.85
C LYS A 98 14.85 9.61 1.75
N ALA A 99 13.59 9.92 1.48
CA ALA A 99 13.18 11.03 0.61
C ALA A 99 13.11 12.37 1.37
N GLY A 100 13.27 12.37 2.70
CA GLY A 100 13.24 13.57 3.54
C GLY A 100 11.87 13.91 4.11
N TYR A 101 10.90 12.99 4.04
CA TYR A 101 9.54 13.17 4.53
C TYR A 101 9.30 12.41 5.84
N GLN A 102 8.35 12.88 6.65
CA GLN A 102 7.94 12.24 7.91
C GLN A 102 6.73 11.32 7.69
N PRO A 103 6.86 10.00 7.93
CA PRO A 103 5.71 9.09 7.93
C PRO A 103 4.67 9.51 8.97
N GLY A 104 3.38 9.46 8.60
CA GLY A 104 2.27 9.85 9.47
C GLY A 104 2.08 11.36 9.66
N LYS A 105 2.83 12.18 8.92
CA LYS A 105 2.66 13.64 8.90
C LYS A 105 2.67 14.19 7.49
N ASP A 106 3.78 13.98 6.77
CA ASP A 106 3.93 14.44 5.39
C ASP A 106 3.33 13.42 4.41
N CYS A 107 3.53 12.13 4.70
CA CYS A 107 3.04 11.02 3.90
C CYS A 107 2.53 9.86 4.78
N PHE A 108 1.42 9.27 4.37
CA PHE A 108 0.74 8.14 4.99
C PHE A 108 0.75 6.94 4.03
N ILE A 109 0.26 5.80 4.51
CA ILE A 109 0.16 4.57 3.72
C ILE A 109 -1.31 4.22 3.50
N ALA A 110 -1.62 3.76 2.30
CA ALA A 110 -2.85 3.04 2.02
C ALA A 110 -2.49 1.62 1.56
N LEU A 111 -3.36 0.66 1.86
CA LEU A 111 -3.17 -0.74 1.50
C LEU A 111 -4.38 -1.22 0.70
N ASP A 112 -4.12 -1.99 -0.33
CA ASP A 112 -5.09 -2.88 -0.96
C ASP A 112 -4.54 -4.32 -0.85
N PRO A 113 -4.98 -5.10 0.15
CA PRO A 113 -4.63 -6.51 0.27
C PRO A 113 -5.25 -7.38 -0.83
N ALA A 114 -6.38 -6.97 -1.43
CA ALA A 114 -7.23 -7.80 -2.26
C ALA A 114 -7.58 -9.15 -1.58
N ALA A 115 -8.16 -9.10 -0.38
CA ALA A 115 -8.21 -10.25 0.53
C ALA A 115 -8.98 -11.47 0.01
N SER A 116 -9.91 -11.27 -0.93
CA SER A 116 -10.58 -12.34 -1.67
C SER A 116 -9.58 -13.32 -2.31
N GLU A 117 -8.39 -12.85 -2.69
CA GLU A 117 -7.39 -13.64 -3.40
C GLU A 117 -6.62 -14.62 -2.51
N PHE A 118 -6.63 -14.39 -1.20
CA PHE A 118 -6.06 -15.30 -0.22
C PHE A 118 -7.10 -15.83 0.77
N TYR A 119 -8.38 -15.58 0.52
CA TYR A 119 -9.46 -16.18 1.29
C TYR A 119 -9.84 -17.56 0.74
N LYS A 120 -9.77 -18.58 1.59
CA LYS A 120 -10.04 -19.97 1.22
C LYS A 120 -10.61 -20.74 2.39
N ASP A 121 -11.69 -21.50 2.12
CA ASP A 121 -12.31 -22.43 3.08
C ASP A 121 -12.69 -21.76 4.42
N GLY A 122 -13.12 -20.49 4.40
CA GLY A 122 -13.52 -19.73 5.60
C GLY A 122 -12.36 -19.05 6.34
N GLN A 123 -11.16 -19.03 5.76
CA GLN A 123 -9.95 -18.47 6.39
C GLN A 123 -9.14 -17.63 5.42
N TYR A 124 -8.43 -16.64 5.96
CA TYR A 124 -7.46 -15.80 5.26
C TYR A 124 -6.07 -16.43 5.34
N ILE A 125 -5.54 -16.89 4.21
CA ILE A 125 -4.28 -17.65 4.11
C ILE A 125 -3.12 -16.73 3.74
N LEU A 126 -2.45 -16.17 4.76
CA LEU A 126 -1.26 -15.34 4.57
C LEU A 126 -0.02 -16.24 4.43
N SER A 127 0.25 -16.68 3.21
CA SER A 127 1.28 -17.67 2.90
C SER A 127 2.69 -17.16 3.18
N ARG A 128 2.94 -15.85 3.04
CA ARG A 128 4.25 -15.23 3.33
C ARG A 128 4.48 -15.03 4.81
N GLU A 129 3.41 -14.80 5.55
CA GLU A 129 3.44 -14.75 7.02
C GLU A 129 3.37 -16.15 7.65
N GLY A 130 3.04 -17.19 6.87
CA GLY A 130 2.93 -18.57 7.33
C GLY A 130 1.76 -18.80 8.30
N THR A 131 0.66 -18.06 8.14
CA THR A 131 -0.49 -18.10 9.04
C THR A 131 -1.81 -18.19 8.29
N ALA A 132 -2.83 -18.74 8.95
CA ALA A 132 -4.21 -18.78 8.49
C ALA A 132 -5.07 -18.15 9.58
N LEU A 133 -5.90 -17.17 9.21
CA LEU A 133 -6.67 -16.36 10.15
C LEU A 133 -8.16 -16.52 9.88
N SER A 134 -8.97 -16.63 10.94
CA SER A 134 -10.41 -16.38 10.85
C SER A 134 -10.70 -14.89 10.56
N ALA A 135 -11.93 -14.55 10.20
CA ALA A 135 -12.33 -13.16 9.95
C ALA A 135 -12.00 -12.22 11.14
N ASN A 136 -12.34 -12.63 12.37
CA ASN A 136 -12.01 -11.86 13.57
C ASN A 136 -10.49 -11.68 13.76
N GLU A 137 -9.70 -12.73 13.50
CA GLU A 137 -8.24 -12.66 13.60
C GLU A 137 -7.63 -11.78 12.50
N MET A 138 -8.26 -11.71 11.32
CA MET A 138 -7.87 -10.82 10.23
C MET A 138 -8.15 -9.36 10.59
N VAL A 139 -9.31 -9.06 11.19
CA VAL A 139 -9.61 -7.72 11.73
C VAL A 139 -8.59 -7.34 12.81
N ASP A 140 -8.32 -8.22 13.77
CA ASP A 140 -7.30 -8.00 14.81
C ASP A 140 -5.90 -7.78 14.22
N TYR A 141 -5.57 -8.46 13.13
CA TYR A 141 -4.32 -8.27 12.40
C TYR A 141 -4.24 -6.84 11.85
N TYR A 142 -5.29 -6.35 11.19
CA TYR A 142 -5.32 -4.98 10.66
C TYR A 142 -5.35 -3.91 11.75
N VAL A 143 -6.05 -4.13 12.86
CA VAL A 143 -6.05 -3.22 14.02
C VAL A 143 -4.62 -3.04 14.55
N LYS A 144 -3.86 -4.13 14.69
CA LYS A 144 -2.45 -4.08 15.10
C LYS A 144 -1.60 -3.32 14.08
N TRP A 145 -1.81 -3.55 12.78
CA TRP A 145 -1.10 -2.84 11.72
C TRP A 145 -1.40 -1.34 11.73
N ALA A 146 -2.67 -0.94 11.80
CA ALA A 146 -3.07 0.46 11.87
C ALA A 146 -2.55 1.17 13.13
N SER A 147 -2.33 0.44 14.23
CA SER A 147 -1.69 0.99 15.43
C SER A 147 -0.16 1.11 15.33
N SER A 148 0.47 0.31 14.47
CA SER A 148 1.94 0.22 14.34
C SER A 148 2.50 1.06 13.21
N TYR A 149 1.68 1.35 12.20
CA TYR A 149 2.06 2.02 10.96
C TYR A 149 1.10 3.16 10.63
N PRO A 150 1.53 4.22 9.93
CA PRO A 150 0.69 5.37 9.58
C PRO A 150 -0.27 5.04 8.41
N ILE A 151 -1.09 4.01 8.57
CA ILE A 151 -2.08 3.57 7.59
C ILE A 151 -3.33 4.45 7.75
N ILE A 152 -3.77 5.06 6.65
CA ILE A 152 -4.95 5.94 6.62
C ILE A 152 -6.12 5.35 5.83
N SER A 153 -5.86 4.33 5.01
CA SER A 153 -6.87 3.64 4.21
C SER A 153 -6.52 2.16 4.05
N LEU A 154 -7.55 1.32 4.09
CA LEU A 154 -7.51 -0.12 3.83
C LEU A 154 -8.66 -0.43 2.87
N GLU A 155 -8.33 -0.77 1.64
CA GLU A 155 -9.25 -1.26 0.61
C GLU A 155 -9.27 -2.79 0.66
N ASP A 156 -10.43 -3.43 0.42
CA ASP A 156 -10.59 -4.89 0.32
C ASP A 156 -9.80 -5.72 1.35
N GLY A 157 -9.89 -5.30 2.62
CA GLY A 157 -9.27 -6.00 3.74
C GLY A 157 -9.95 -7.34 4.07
N MET A 158 -11.24 -7.47 3.72
CA MET A 158 -12.02 -8.70 3.87
C MET A 158 -12.43 -9.22 2.49
N ALA A 159 -12.75 -10.52 2.40
CA ALA A 159 -13.19 -11.11 1.14
C ALA A 159 -14.55 -10.56 0.70
N GLU A 160 -14.80 -10.52 -0.61
CA GLU A 160 -16.01 -9.92 -1.21
C GLU A 160 -17.33 -10.48 -0.69
N ASP A 161 -17.33 -11.76 -0.29
CA ASP A 161 -18.49 -12.47 0.24
C ASP A 161 -18.47 -12.61 1.79
N ASP A 162 -17.44 -12.09 2.48
CA ASP A 162 -17.34 -12.10 3.94
C ASP A 162 -18.01 -10.86 4.56
N TRP A 163 -19.34 -10.77 4.40
CA TRP A 163 -20.13 -9.62 4.85
C TRP A 163 -20.18 -9.43 6.36
N ASP A 164 -19.93 -10.49 7.14
CA ASP A 164 -19.95 -10.44 8.60
C ASP A 164 -18.62 -9.91 9.18
N GLY A 165 -17.54 -9.96 8.41
CA GLY A 165 -16.19 -9.51 8.78
C GLY A 165 -16.01 -8.00 8.73
#